data_AF-A0A1Y4C7V8-F1
#
_entry.id   AF-A0A1Y4C7V8-F1
#
_cell.length_a   1.000
_cell.length_b   1.000
_cell.length_c   1.000
_cell.angle_alpha   90.00
_cell.angle_beta   90.00
_cell.angle_gamma   90.00
#
_symmetry.space_group_name_H-M   'P 1'
#
loop_
_entity.id
_entity.type
_entity.pdbx_description
1 polymer ?
#
loop_
_entity_poly.entity_id
_entity_poly.type
_entity_poly.pdbx_seq_one_letter_code
_entity_poly.pdbx_strand_id
1 'polypeptide(L)'
;MNKTIEREYFKAFERGGTAYKCVEVIKRKYDLGYLPQNTPEEENELAQLSPEEEREHKKWEHFYNVVLPDQIIRETESFDFSVIDGGRISRIIEEIEANLNECKSEADRERYLFSLLCPFESTINFCYPIANLERLEKEINECNASNESEACAYYQKDIDRIKHIQDRLIDLCWQEHEKGTVEYCFMRWFRSAKSFSDRLDALLLTYGIDLLELQKKSGIYIKPKCRSITDVAYYIGSYELAQHYIYTLPSHSKSDTDQRNVYKSVENNTFHTGSDEGYLTSVFSKLKDNKYIDANTDVSTWLYICGKGNVETFTPINWMRKQQELAYLIDALFGDTDRYFWEITQKVFRVKGRTPNTDSMKSFLSKIRNNWKDKPDEIDELKEILRA
;
A
#
# COMPACT_ATOMS: atom_id res chain seq x y z
N MET A 1 -1.48 -28.71 -18.15
CA MET A 1 -1.09 -27.79 -17.08
C MET A 1 -0.47 -28.58 -15.95
N ASN A 2 0.80 -28.35 -15.68
CA ASN A 2 1.46 -28.86 -14.48
C ASN A 2 1.15 -27.89 -13.33
N LYS A 3 0.50 -28.37 -12.27
CA LYS A 3 0.12 -27.54 -11.11
C LYS A 3 0.77 -27.99 -9.82
N THR A 4 1.96 -28.58 -9.91
CA THR A 4 2.59 -29.24 -8.76
C THR A 4 3.01 -28.21 -7.71
N ILE A 5 3.67 -27.13 -8.15
CA ILE A 5 4.14 -26.06 -7.27
C ILE A 5 2.98 -25.17 -6.86
N GLU A 6 2.09 -24.82 -7.79
CA GLU A 6 0.86 -24.06 -7.52
C GLU A 6 0.03 -24.70 -6.41
N ARG A 7 -0.29 -26.00 -6.53
CA ARG A 7 -1.13 -26.69 -5.54
C ARG A 7 -0.48 -26.70 -4.17
N GLU A 8 0.81 -26.94 -4.08
CA GLU A 8 1.49 -26.99 -2.79
C GLU A 8 1.57 -25.61 -2.14
N TYR A 9 1.82 -24.57 -2.93
CA TYR A 9 1.85 -23.19 -2.45
C TYR A 9 0.47 -22.71 -2.00
N PHE A 10 -0.57 -22.91 -2.81
CA PHE A 10 -1.90 -22.38 -2.56
C PHE A 10 -2.63 -23.06 -1.39
N LYS A 11 -2.30 -24.32 -1.07
CA LYS A 11 -2.82 -25.03 0.12
C LYS A 11 -2.64 -24.23 1.41
N ALA A 12 -1.59 -23.42 1.53
CA ALA A 12 -1.37 -22.62 2.73
C ALA A 12 -2.43 -21.51 2.90
N PHE A 13 -2.97 -20.98 1.80
CA PHE A 13 -3.90 -19.86 1.78
C PHE A 13 -5.37 -20.29 1.76
N GLU A 14 -5.65 -21.48 1.23
CA GLU A 14 -6.99 -22.09 1.25
C GLU A 14 -7.55 -22.21 2.68
N ARG A 15 -8.88 -22.35 2.79
CA ARG A 15 -9.53 -22.57 4.08
C ARG A 15 -8.99 -23.82 4.76
N GLY A 16 -8.50 -23.68 6.00
CA GLY A 16 -7.81 -24.73 6.74
C GLY A 16 -6.31 -24.86 6.42
N GLY A 17 -5.78 -24.04 5.51
CA GLY A 17 -4.35 -23.89 5.26
C GLY A 17 -3.61 -23.18 6.39
N THR A 18 -2.28 -23.26 6.39
CA THR A 18 -1.43 -22.70 7.45
C THR A 18 -1.59 -21.18 7.60
N ALA A 19 -1.65 -20.41 6.50
CA ALA A 19 -1.87 -18.97 6.53
C ALA A 19 -3.30 -18.62 7.01
N TYR A 20 -4.29 -19.45 6.65
CA TYR A 20 -5.66 -19.32 7.17
C TYR A 20 -5.73 -19.50 8.68
N LYS A 21 -5.12 -20.58 9.20
CA LYS A 21 -5.04 -20.85 10.64
C LYS A 21 -4.33 -19.72 11.39
N CYS A 22 -3.31 -19.09 10.79
CA CYS A 22 -2.69 -17.90 11.37
C CYS A 22 -3.71 -16.79 11.61
N VAL A 23 -4.52 -16.47 10.61
CA VAL A 23 -5.57 -15.44 10.72
C VAL A 23 -6.60 -15.83 11.78
N GLU A 24 -7.01 -17.09 11.87
CA GLU A 24 -7.95 -17.56 12.89
C GLU A 24 -7.41 -17.35 14.31
N VAL A 25 -6.17 -17.78 14.56
CA VAL A 25 -5.53 -17.61 15.87
C VAL A 25 -5.34 -16.14 16.19
N ILE A 26 -4.89 -15.31 15.24
CA ILE A 26 -4.71 -13.87 15.44
C ILE A 26 -6.05 -13.20 15.75
N LYS A 27 -7.12 -13.51 15.00
CA LYS A 27 -8.46 -12.97 15.26
C LYS A 27 -8.94 -13.31 16.66
N ARG A 28 -8.69 -14.53 17.15
CA ARG A 28 -9.05 -14.93 18.51
C ARG A 28 -8.16 -14.27 19.57
N LYS A 29 -6.85 -14.27 19.38
CA LYS A 29 -5.86 -13.75 20.33
C LYS A 29 -6.02 -12.26 20.58
N TYR A 30 -6.34 -11.50 19.54
CA TYR A 30 -6.51 -10.05 19.60
C TYR A 30 -7.98 -9.61 19.59
N ASP A 31 -8.91 -10.56 19.70
CA ASP A 31 -10.35 -10.30 19.69
C ASP A 31 -10.83 -9.42 18.52
N LEU A 32 -10.26 -9.67 17.33
CA LEU A 32 -10.56 -8.91 16.11
C LEU A 32 -11.91 -9.30 15.52
N GLY A 33 -12.57 -10.30 16.09
CA GLY A 33 -13.83 -10.81 15.62
C GLY A 33 -15.05 -10.05 16.12
N TYR A 34 -14.97 -9.21 17.17
CA TYR A 34 -16.06 -9.16 18.14
C TYR A 34 -16.42 -10.60 18.54
N LEU A 35 -15.63 -11.25 19.38
CA LEU A 35 -16.28 -11.69 20.61
C LEU A 35 -16.38 -10.40 21.42
N PRO A 36 -17.46 -10.09 22.12
CA PRO A 36 -17.29 -9.20 23.26
C PRO A 36 -16.11 -9.76 24.07
N GLN A 37 -15.26 -8.92 24.65
CA GLN A 37 -14.79 -9.32 25.98
C GLN A 37 -16.05 -9.75 26.70
N ASN A 38 -16.11 -11.01 27.14
CA ASN A 38 -17.30 -11.62 27.69
C ASN A 38 -18.05 -10.53 28.46
N THR A 39 -19.27 -10.20 28.04
CA THR A 39 -20.02 -9.21 28.80
C THR A 39 -20.07 -9.69 30.26
N PRO A 40 -20.28 -8.80 31.24
CA PRO A 40 -20.48 -9.27 32.62
C PRO A 40 -21.53 -10.38 32.72
N GLU A 41 -22.50 -10.46 31.80
CA GLU A 41 -23.39 -11.61 31.67
C GLU A 41 -22.71 -12.88 31.12
N GLU A 42 -21.92 -12.79 30.05
CA GLU A 42 -21.18 -13.94 29.49
C GLU A 42 -20.07 -14.46 30.44
N GLU A 43 -19.42 -13.59 31.22
CA GLU A 43 -18.52 -14.01 32.30
C GLU A 43 -19.27 -14.77 33.40
N ASN A 44 -20.51 -14.35 33.68
CA ASN A 44 -21.38 -14.99 34.66
C ASN A 44 -21.97 -16.31 34.10
N GLU A 45 -22.20 -16.43 32.80
CA GLU A 45 -22.56 -17.67 32.12
C GLU A 45 -21.37 -18.65 32.05
N LEU A 46 -20.15 -18.18 31.78
CA LEU A 46 -18.92 -18.98 31.90
C LEU A 46 -18.70 -19.48 33.33
N ALA A 47 -19.07 -18.68 34.33
CA ALA A 47 -19.06 -19.08 35.74
C ALA A 47 -20.18 -20.08 36.11
N GLN A 48 -21.18 -20.27 35.24
CA GLN A 48 -22.32 -21.17 35.42
C GLN A 48 -22.30 -22.39 34.49
N LEU A 49 -21.21 -22.62 33.74
CA LEU A 49 -21.08 -23.78 32.86
C LEU A 49 -21.26 -25.08 33.65
N SER A 50 -21.96 -26.03 33.04
CA SER A 50 -21.96 -27.40 33.54
C SER A 50 -20.54 -27.99 33.43
N PRO A 51 -20.23 -29.04 34.21
CA PRO A 51 -18.92 -29.72 34.13
C PRO A 51 -18.59 -30.27 32.73
N GLU A 52 -19.58 -30.49 31.87
CA GLU A 52 -19.37 -30.92 30.48
C GLU A 52 -18.99 -29.76 29.56
N GLU A 53 -19.68 -28.63 29.69
CA GLU A 53 -19.38 -27.43 28.91
C GLU A 53 -18.04 -26.81 29.32
N GLU A 54 -17.69 -26.83 30.62
CA GLU A 54 -16.38 -26.39 31.10
C GLU A 54 -15.25 -27.23 30.53
N ARG A 55 -15.44 -28.56 30.42
CA ARG A 55 -14.46 -29.45 29.77
C ARG A 55 -14.30 -29.11 28.30
N GLU A 56 -15.39 -28.88 27.59
CA GLU A 56 -15.35 -28.56 26.17
C GLU A 56 -14.71 -27.19 25.91
N HIS A 57 -15.05 -26.19 26.73
CA HIS A 57 -14.42 -24.87 26.69
C HIS A 57 -12.89 -24.97 26.87
N LYS A 58 -12.42 -25.69 27.89
CA LYS A 58 -10.98 -25.92 28.12
C LYS A 58 -10.28 -26.63 26.96
N LYS A 59 -10.96 -27.56 26.27
CA LYS A 59 -10.41 -28.19 25.05
C LYS A 59 -10.23 -27.16 23.93
N TRP A 60 -11.21 -26.28 23.72
CA TRP A 60 -11.12 -25.24 22.70
C TRP A 60 -10.03 -24.22 23.02
N GLU A 61 -9.92 -23.78 24.27
CA GLU A 61 -8.81 -22.91 24.69
C GLU A 61 -7.45 -23.58 24.48
N HIS A 62 -7.30 -24.84 24.90
CA HIS A 62 -6.06 -25.59 24.69
C HIS A 62 -5.75 -25.75 23.20
N PHE A 63 -6.76 -25.99 22.36
CA PHE A 63 -6.59 -26.10 20.93
C PHE A 63 -6.06 -24.80 20.30
N TYR A 64 -6.68 -23.65 20.58
CA TYR A 64 -6.28 -22.37 19.99
C TYR A 64 -5.02 -21.75 20.61
N ASN A 65 -4.71 -22.07 21.86
CA ASN A 65 -3.57 -21.49 22.57
C ASN A 65 -2.30 -22.37 22.51
N VAL A 66 -2.43 -23.66 22.20
CA VAL A 66 -1.30 -24.61 22.20
C VAL A 66 -1.24 -25.41 20.90
N VAL A 67 -2.26 -26.22 20.62
CA VAL A 67 -2.19 -27.21 19.52
C VAL A 67 -2.06 -26.55 18.14
N LEU A 68 -2.91 -25.55 17.87
CA LEU A 68 -2.97 -24.88 16.58
C LEU A 68 -1.74 -23.98 16.34
N PRO A 69 -1.27 -23.16 17.30
CA PRO A 69 0.00 -22.45 17.19
C PRO A 69 1.19 -23.37 16.88
N ASP A 70 1.34 -24.47 17.62
CA ASP A 70 2.41 -25.44 17.42
C ASP A 70 2.37 -26.07 16.01
N GLN A 71 1.17 -26.36 15.51
CA GLN A 71 0.98 -26.84 14.15
C GLN A 71 1.39 -25.78 13.11
N ILE A 72 0.93 -24.54 13.28
CA ILE A 72 1.25 -23.42 12.38
C ILE A 72 2.77 -23.23 12.27
N ILE A 73 3.47 -23.23 13.42
CA ILE A 73 4.91 -23.01 13.48
C ILE A 73 5.63 -24.12 12.71
N ARG A 74 5.33 -25.39 13.00
CA ARG A 74 5.96 -26.53 12.31
C ARG A 74 5.71 -26.50 10.80
N GLU A 75 4.46 -26.27 10.38
CA GLU A 75 4.10 -26.19 8.96
C GLU A 75 4.86 -25.05 8.27
N THR A 76 4.91 -23.87 8.88
CA THR A 76 5.60 -22.69 8.35
C THR A 76 7.11 -22.90 8.26
N GLU A 77 7.74 -23.50 9.27
CA GLU A 77 9.18 -23.76 9.26
C GLU A 77 9.59 -24.84 8.25
N SER A 78 8.71 -25.79 7.98
CA SER A 78 8.94 -26.83 6.97
C SER A 78 8.71 -26.36 5.52
N PHE A 79 8.05 -25.22 5.34
CA PHE A 79 7.66 -24.74 4.02
C PHE A 79 8.86 -24.14 3.26
N ASP A 80 9.02 -24.56 2.00
CA ASP A 80 10.05 -24.02 1.11
C ASP A 80 9.59 -22.69 0.47
N PHE A 81 9.85 -21.58 1.16
CA PHE A 81 9.56 -20.25 0.63
C PHE A 81 10.40 -19.87 -0.60
N SER A 82 11.47 -20.61 -0.93
CA SER A 82 12.30 -20.30 -2.10
C SER A 82 11.55 -20.49 -3.42
N VAL A 83 10.43 -21.23 -3.42
CA VAL A 83 9.55 -21.36 -4.60
C VAL A 83 9.00 -20.00 -5.07
N ILE A 84 8.86 -19.04 -4.14
CA ILE A 84 8.48 -17.65 -4.42
C ILE A 84 9.70 -16.72 -4.35
N ASP A 85 10.49 -16.82 -3.28
CA ASP A 85 11.51 -15.83 -2.91
C ASP A 85 12.94 -16.19 -3.36
N GLY A 86 13.09 -17.16 -4.26
CA GLY A 86 14.37 -17.69 -4.75
C GLY A 86 15.26 -16.74 -5.58
N GLY A 87 15.07 -15.42 -5.50
CA GLY A 87 15.83 -14.42 -6.26
C GLY A 87 15.10 -13.92 -7.51
N ARG A 88 15.79 -13.72 -8.64
CA ARG A 88 15.13 -13.22 -9.87
C ARG A 88 14.12 -14.22 -10.44
N ILE A 89 14.41 -15.51 -10.29
CA ILE A 89 13.59 -16.60 -10.81
C ILE A 89 12.68 -17.13 -9.70
N SER A 90 11.38 -17.28 -10.00
CA SER A 90 10.41 -17.89 -9.08
C SER A 90 9.78 -19.09 -9.78
N ARG A 91 9.95 -20.27 -9.16
CA ARG A 91 9.51 -21.54 -9.76
C ARG A 91 7.99 -21.62 -9.92
N ILE A 92 7.23 -20.99 -9.01
CA ILE A 92 5.77 -20.92 -9.20
C ILE A 92 5.40 -20.04 -10.39
N ILE A 93 6.12 -18.94 -10.61
CA ILE A 93 5.82 -17.98 -11.67
C ILE A 93 6.18 -18.59 -13.03
N GLU A 94 7.27 -19.36 -13.11
CA GLU A 94 7.59 -20.18 -14.29
C GLU A 94 6.53 -21.26 -14.57
N GLU A 95 6.04 -21.95 -13.53
CA GLU A 95 4.95 -22.92 -13.68
C GLU A 95 3.66 -22.24 -14.18
N ILE A 96 3.36 -21.04 -13.63
CA ILE A 96 2.19 -20.25 -14.04
C ILE A 96 2.33 -19.75 -15.47
N GLU A 97 3.49 -19.23 -15.88
CA GLU A 97 3.76 -18.78 -17.24
C GLU A 97 3.63 -19.94 -18.24
N ALA A 98 4.18 -21.11 -17.92
CA ALA A 98 4.02 -22.31 -18.74
C ALA A 98 2.53 -22.69 -18.89
N ASN A 99 1.77 -22.67 -17.80
CA ASN A 99 0.34 -22.97 -17.81
C ASN A 99 -0.47 -21.90 -18.58
N LEU A 100 -0.11 -20.62 -18.49
CA LEU A 100 -0.71 -19.55 -19.30
C LEU A 100 -0.52 -19.82 -20.79
N ASN A 101 0.68 -20.25 -21.20
CA ASN A 101 1.00 -20.56 -22.58
C ASN A 101 0.28 -21.83 -23.11
N GLU A 102 -0.18 -22.72 -22.22
CA GLU A 102 -1.00 -23.88 -22.58
C GLU A 102 -2.51 -23.56 -22.73
N CYS A 103 -2.96 -22.37 -22.33
CA CYS A 103 -4.37 -21.96 -22.44
C CYS A 103 -4.79 -21.85 -23.91
N LYS A 104 -5.89 -22.52 -24.28
CA LYS A 104 -6.35 -22.62 -25.68
C LYS A 104 -7.27 -21.48 -26.12
N SER A 105 -7.80 -20.72 -25.18
CA SER A 105 -8.75 -19.63 -25.43
C SER A 105 -8.67 -18.55 -24.35
N GLU A 106 -9.18 -17.36 -24.66
CA GLU A 106 -9.38 -16.25 -23.71
C GLU A 106 -10.16 -16.69 -22.46
N ALA A 107 -11.24 -17.45 -22.65
CA ALA A 107 -12.07 -17.94 -21.55
C ALA A 107 -11.33 -18.97 -20.67
N ASP A 108 -10.50 -19.83 -21.26
CA ASP A 108 -9.68 -20.76 -20.48
C ASP A 108 -8.60 -20.03 -19.69
N ARG A 109 -7.99 -19.01 -20.29
CA ARG A 109 -7.01 -18.15 -19.64
C ARG A 109 -7.63 -17.39 -18.47
N GLU A 110 -8.79 -16.77 -18.66
CA GLU A 110 -9.51 -16.04 -17.60
C GLU A 110 -9.90 -16.98 -16.44
N ARG A 111 -10.44 -18.18 -16.73
CA ARG A 111 -10.73 -19.19 -15.71
C ARG A 111 -9.49 -19.60 -14.91
N TYR A 112 -8.38 -19.80 -15.61
CA TYR A 112 -7.13 -20.18 -14.97
C TYR A 112 -6.59 -19.04 -14.08
N LEU A 113 -6.59 -17.80 -14.57
CA LEU A 113 -6.19 -16.63 -13.79
C LEU A 113 -7.05 -16.42 -12.54
N PHE A 114 -8.37 -16.60 -12.64
CA PHE A 114 -9.24 -16.56 -11.46
C PHE A 114 -8.87 -17.66 -10.45
N SER A 115 -8.52 -18.86 -10.92
CA SER A 115 -8.10 -19.95 -10.03
C SER A 115 -6.83 -19.63 -9.24
N LEU A 116 -5.99 -18.69 -9.70
CA LEU A 116 -4.82 -18.20 -8.96
C LEU A 116 -5.20 -17.23 -7.83
N LEU A 117 -6.36 -16.58 -7.90
CA LEU A 117 -6.83 -15.63 -6.88
C LEU A 117 -7.67 -16.33 -5.79
N CYS A 118 -8.48 -17.32 -6.16
CA CYS A 118 -9.39 -18.02 -5.24
C CYS A 118 -8.78 -18.44 -3.89
N PRO A 119 -7.55 -19.00 -3.82
CA PRO A 119 -6.96 -19.42 -2.55
C PRO A 119 -6.84 -18.30 -1.52
N PHE A 120 -6.78 -17.03 -1.94
CA PHE A 120 -6.53 -15.89 -1.07
C PHE A 120 -7.79 -15.26 -0.47
N GLU A 121 -8.99 -15.67 -0.90
CA GLU A 121 -10.29 -15.09 -0.50
C GLU A 121 -10.49 -15.06 1.01
N SER A 122 -10.06 -16.12 1.71
CA SER A 122 -10.24 -16.28 3.15
C SER A 122 -8.97 -15.96 3.95
N THR A 123 -7.98 -15.32 3.34
CA THR A 123 -6.71 -14.99 4.01
C THR A 123 -6.25 -13.58 3.68
N ILE A 124 -5.53 -13.42 2.58
CA ILE A 124 -4.91 -12.14 2.19
C ILE A 124 -5.96 -11.09 1.83
N ASN A 125 -7.13 -11.51 1.36
CA ASN A 125 -8.25 -10.60 1.12
C ASN A 125 -8.72 -9.87 2.40
N PHE A 126 -8.44 -10.38 3.60
CA PHE A 126 -8.68 -9.64 4.85
C PHE A 126 -7.73 -8.45 5.05
N CYS A 127 -6.54 -8.47 4.43
CA CYS A 127 -5.64 -7.33 4.39
C CYS A 127 -6.05 -6.31 3.31
N TYR A 128 -6.85 -6.74 2.34
CA TYR A 128 -7.36 -5.93 1.23
C TYR A 128 -8.87 -6.13 1.03
N PRO A 129 -9.74 -5.82 2.01
CA PRO A 129 -11.18 -6.14 1.97
C PRO A 129 -11.97 -5.18 1.07
N ILE A 130 -11.41 -4.83 -0.08
CA ILE A 130 -11.82 -3.73 -0.95
C ILE A 130 -13.22 -3.94 -1.51
N ALA A 131 -13.51 -5.10 -2.10
CA ALA A 131 -14.86 -5.40 -2.63
C ALA A 131 -15.93 -5.35 -1.54
N ASN A 132 -15.60 -5.81 -0.33
CA ASN A 132 -16.56 -5.86 0.77
C ASN A 132 -16.85 -4.46 1.31
N LEU A 133 -15.84 -3.60 1.40
CA LEU A 133 -15.99 -2.18 1.74
C LEU A 133 -16.81 -1.44 0.68
N GLU A 134 -16.51 -1.59 -0.60
CA GLU A 134 -17.27 -0.95 -1.69
C GLU A 134 -18.75 -1.37 -1.69
N ARG A 135 -19.02 -2.66 -1.45
CA ARG A 135 -20.38 -3.16 -1.31
C ARG A 135 -21.10 -2.46 -0.16
N LEU A 136 -20.50 -2.43 1.03
CA LEU A 136 -21.12 -1.80 2.21
C LEU A 136 -21.29 -0.28 2.05
N GLU A 137 -20.34 0.42 1.44
CA GLU A 137 -20.46 1.84 1.11
C GLU A 137 -21.63 2.11 0.17
N LYS A 138 -21.86 1.23 -0.81
CA LYS A 138 -23.03 1.30 -1.69
C LYS A 138 -24.33 1.08 -0.91
N GLU A 139 -24.39 0.07 -0.04
CA GLU A 139 -25.58 -0.20 0.80
C GLU A 139 -25.91 0.99 1.71
N ILE A 140 -24.90 1.63 2.32
CA ILE A 140 -25.09 2.86 3.11
C ILE A 140 -25.69 3.99 2.28
N ASN A 141 -25.20 4.19 1.06
CA ASN A 141 -25.74 5.22 0.16
C ASN A 141 -27.21 4.96 -0.20
N GLU A 142 -27.58 3.70 -0.42
CA GLU A 142 -28.96 3.28 -0.71
C GLU A 142 -29.89 3.46 0.50
N CYS A 143 -29.45 3.05 1.70
CA CYS A 143 -30.21 3.26 2.93
C CYS A 143 -30.35 4.74 3.30
N ASN A 144 -29.33 5.57 3.06
CA ASN A 144 -29.41 7.02 3.24
C ASN A 144 -30.44 7.65 2.29
N ALA A 145 -30.50 7.21 1.03
CA ALA A 145 -31.51 7.67 0.08
C ALA A 145 -32.94 7.27 0.50
N SER A 146 -33.07 6.13 1.18
CA SER A 146 -34.36 5.58 1.67
C SER A 146 -34.71 6.01 3.11
N ASN A 147 -33.88 6.82 3.77
CA ASN A 147 -34.00 7.23 5.18
C ASN A 147 -34.04 6.07 6.20
N GLU A 148 -33.35 4.96 5.93
CA GLU A 148 -33.29 3.76 6.79
C GLU A 148 -32.12 3.84 7.79
N SER A 149 -32.26 4.69 8.81
CA SER A 149 -31.19 5.00 9.77
C SER A 149 -30.59 3.78 10.49
N GLU A 150 -31.43 2.79 10.86
CA GLU A 150 -30.96 1.58 11.55
C GLU A 150 -30.10 0.69 10.64
N ALA A 151 -30.46 0.57 9.36
CA ALA A 151 -29.69 -0.19 8.37
C ALA A 151 -28.35 0.49 8.06
N CYS A 152 -28.34 1.83 7.92
CA CYS A 152 -27.11 2.60 7.79
C CYS A 152 -26.16 2.36 8.98
N ALA A 153 -26.67 2.40 10.21
CA ALA A 153 -25.87 2.17 11.41
C ALA A 153 -25.30 0.75 11.46
N TYR A 154 -26.07 -0.25 11.02
CA TYR A 154 -25.60 -1.63 10.92
C TYR A 154 -24.44 -1.78 9.92
N TYR A 155 -24.57 -1.24 8.70
CA TYR A 155 -23.50 -1.30 7.71
C TYR A 155 -22.26 -0.51 8.10
N GLN A 156 -22.43 0.64 8.76
CA GLN A 156 -21.30 1.41 9.28
C GLN A 156 -20.52 0.60 10.32
N LYS A 157 -21.21 -0.10 11.23
CA LYS A 157 -20.58 -0.99 12.22
C LYS A 157 -19.77 -2.10 11.54
N ASP A 158 -20.29 -2.67 10.45
CA ASP A 158 -19.56 -3.68 9.67
C ASP A 158 -18.32 -3.11 8.97
N ILE A 159 -18.40 -1.90 8.40
CA ILE A 159 -17.23 -1.20 7.83
C ILE A 159 -16.17 -0.97 8.90
N ASP A 160 -16.56 -0.46 10.06
CA ASP A 160 -15.64 -0.16 11.16
C ASP A 160 -14.95 -1.43 11.65
N ARG A 161 -15.70 -2.54 11.76
CA ARG A 161 -15.15 -3.86 12.10
C ARG A 161 -14.15 -4.36 11.06
N ILE A 162 -14.49 -4.26 9.77
CA ILE A 162 -13.60 -4.69 8.69
C ILE A 162 -12.31 -3.89 8.69
N LYS A 163 -12.39 -2.56 8.85
CA LYS A 163 -11.22 -1.68 8.93
C LYS A 163 -10.36 -2.00 10.15
N HIS A 164 -10.97 -2.22 11.32
CA HIS A 164 -10.24 -2.62 12.52
C HIS A 164 -9.45 -3.93 12.34
N ILE A 165 -10.09 -4.95 11.74
CA ILE A 165 -9.41 -6.21 11.42
C ILE A 165 -8.27 -5.97 10.44
N GLN A 166 -8.53 -5.22 9.37
CA GLN A 166 -7.55 -4.91 8.33
C GLN A 166 -6.33 -4.22 8.92
N ASP A 167 -6.52 -3.13 9.66
CA ASP A 167 -5.46 -2.34 10.26
C ASP A 167 -4.60 -3.22 11.17
N ARG A 168 -5.22 -4.06 12.01
CA ARG A 168 -4.46 -4.95 12.89
C ARG A 168 -3.66 -5.99 12.13
N LEU A 169 -4.23 -6.62 11.11
CA LEU A 169 -3.51 -7.60 10.30
C LEU A 169 -2.34 -6.94 9.56
N ILE A 170 -2.55 -5.75 8.98
CA ILE A 170 -1.51 -4.97 8.30
C ILE A 170 -0.40 -4.61 9.28
N ASP A 171 -0.73 -4.11 10.47
CA ASP A 171 0.26 -3.77 11.50
C ASP A 171 1.15 -4.96 11.86
N LEU A 172 0.55 -6.13 12.06
CA LEU A 172 1.28 -7.37 12.32
C LEU A 172 2.22 -7.74 11.18
N CYS A 173 1.89 -7.43 9.92
CA CYS A 173 2.77 -7.72 8.79
C CYS A 173 4.02 -6.83 8.72
N TRP A 174 3.99 -5.64 9.34
CA TRP A 174 5.08 -4.65 9.30
C TRP A 174 5.90 -4.57 10.58
N GLN A 175 5.46 -5.22 11.66
CA GLN A 175 6.18 -5.32 12.92
C GLN A 175 7.22 -6.46 12.91
N GLU A 176 8.26 -6.31 13.73
CA GLU A 176 9.16 -7.42 14.03
C GLU A 176 8.52 -8.34 15.06
N HIS A 177 8.54 -9.65 14.76
CA HIS A 177 8.00 -10.68 15.64
C HIS A 177 9.08 -11.69 15.99
N GLU A 178 9.01 -12.21 17.20
CA GLU A 178 9.87 -13.30 17.64
C GLU A 178 9.62 -14.56 16.80
N LYS A 179 10.70 -15.20 16.34
CA LYS A 179 10.61 -16.45 15.60
C LYS A 179 9.96 -17.52 16.49
N GLY A 180 9.04 -18.31 15.91
CA GLY A 180 8.27 -19.31 16.66
C GLY A 180 6.97 -18.76 17.25
N THR A 181 6.54 -17.57 16.84
CA THR A 181 5.19 -17.04 17.12
C THR A 181 4.28 -17.18 15.91
N VAL A 182 2.97 -17.16 16.14
CA VAL A 182 1.97 -17.17 15.07
C VAL A 182 2.02 -15.88 14.25
N GLU A 183 2.30 -14.74 14.89
CA GLU A 183 2.46 -13.45 14.25
C GLU A 183 3.66 -13.46 13.28
N TYR A 184 4.79 -14.03 13.69
CA TYR A 184 5.93 -14.24 12.80
C TYR A 184 5.55 -15.13 11.61
N CYS A 185 4.80 -16.21 11.84
CA CYS A 185 4.34 -17.09 10.77
C CYS A 185 3.41 -16.35 9.79
N PHE A 186 2.45 -15.58 10.30
CA PHE A 186 1.54 -14.77 9.48
C PHE A 186 2.30 -13.74 8.65
N MET A 187 3.23 -13.00 9.26
CA MET A 187 4.10 -12.05 8.57
C MET A 187 4.86 -12.72 7.42
N ARG A 188 5.39 -13.94 7.64
CA ARG A 188 6.09 -14.72 6.61
C ARG A 188 5.18 -15.10 5.44
N TRP A 189 3.99 -15.62 5.72
CA TRP A 189 3.00 -15.96 4.69
C TRP A 189 2.49 -14.73 3.93
N PHE A 190 2.26 -13.62 4.62
CA PHE A 190 1.88 -12.36 3.99
C PHE A 190 2.97 -11.82 3.05
N ARG A 191 4.25 -11.81 3.49
CA ARG A 191 5.36 -11.39 2.63
C ARG A 191 5.49 -12.27 1.39
N SER A 192 5.30 -13.58 1.55
CA SER A 192 5.25 -14.52 0.44
C SER A 192 4.10 -14.20 -0.52
N ALA A 193 2.89 -13.93 -0.01
CA ALA A 193 1.75 -13.54 -0.82
C ALA A 193 1.97 -12.20 -1.55
N LYS A 194 2.59 -11.21 -0.89
CA LYS A 194 2.99 -9.94 -1.52
C LYS A 194 3.94 -10.19 -2.68
N SER A 195 5.02 -10.95 -2.43
CA SER A 195 6.01 -11.34 -3.45
C SER A 195 5.36 -12.06 -4.63
N PHE A 196 4.46 -13.01 -4.36
CA PHE A 196 3.65 -13.67 -5.37
C PHE A 196 2.80 -12.66 -6.17
N SER A 197 2.07 -11.76 -5.51
CA SER A 197 1.17 -10.81 -6.16
C SER A 197 1.92 -9.84 -7.08
N ASP A 198 3.10 -9.35 -6.68
CA ASP A 198 3.89 -8.42 -7.48
C ASP A 198 4.55 -9.12 -8.68
N ARG A 199 4.98 -10.37 -8.51
CA ARG A 199 5.51 -11.17 -9.62
C ARG A 199 4.43 -11.59 -10.60
N LEU A 200 3.25 -11.96 -10.11
CA LEU A 200 2.11 -12.26 -10.95
C LEU A 200 1.71 -11.01 -11.74
N ASP A 201 1.61 -9.85 -11.10
CA ASP A 201 1.33 -8.58 -11.78
C ASP A 201 2.36 -8.28 -12.88
N ALA A 202 3.64 -8.42 -12.56
CA ALA A 202 4.74 -8.25 -13.51
C ALA A 202 4.62 -9.21 -14.72
N LEU A 203 4.34 -10.49 -14.48
CA LEU A 203 4.12 -11.47 -15.54
C LEU A 203 2.90 -11.10 -16.39
N LEU A 204 1.76 -10.80 -15.77
CA LEU A 204 0.53 -10.48 -16.51
C LEU A 204 0.68 -9.23 -17.37
N LEU A 205 1.44 -8.24 -16.91
CA LEU A 205 1.78 -7.05 -17.68
C LEU A 205 2.51 -7.38 -18.99
N THR A 206 3.44 -8.35 -19.00
CA THR A 206 4.13 -8.75 -20.24
C THR A 206 3.22 -9.43 -21.26
N TYR A 207 2.07 -9.93 -20.80
CA TYR A 207 1.00 -10.51 -21.63
C TYR A 207 -0.12 -9.51 -21.96
N GLY A 208 -0.01 -8.24 -21.53
CA GLY A 208 -1.05 -7.23 -21.72
C GLY A 208 -2.32 -7.48 -20.90
N ILE A 209 -2.19 -8.18 -19.76
CA ILE A 209 -3.29 -8.55 -18.88
C ILE A 209 -3.24 -7.66 -17.62
N ASP A 210 -4.35 -7.00 -17.29
CA ASP A 210 -4.42 -6.16 -16.09
C ASP A 210 -4.88 -6.97 -14.87
N LEU A 211 -3.95 -7.24 -13.95
CA LEU A 211 -4.27 -7.87 -12.66
C LEU A 211 -5.31 -7.07 -11.86
N LEU A 212 -5.29 -5.73 -11.91
CA LEU A 212 -6.22 -4.92 -11.11
C LEU A 212 -7.67 -5.10 -11.59
N GLU A 213 -7.88 -5.17 -12.90
CA GLU A 213 -9.19 -5.48 -13.47
C GLU A 213 -9.62 -6.93 -13.16
N LEU A 214 -8.69 -7.88 -13.16
CA LEU A 214 -8.99 -9.25 -12.74
C LEU A 214 -9.44 -9.33 -11.27
N GLN A 215 -8.75 -8.63 -10.36
CA GLN A 215 -9.15 -8.54 -8.95
C GLN A 215 -10.53 -7.89 -8.81
N LYS A 216 -10.79 -6.80 -9.55
CA LYS A 216 -12.09 -6.12 -9.57
C LYS A 216 -13.22 -7.03 -10.05
N LYS A 217 -12.99 -7.79 -11.13
CA LYS A 217 -13.97 -8.76 -11.65
C LYS A 217 -14.26 -9.91 -10.69
N SER A 218 -13.22 -10.41 -10.01
CA SER A 218 -13.37 -11.53 -9.07
C SER A 218 -13.91 -11.12 -7.70
N GLY A 219 -13.71 -9.87 -7.30
CA GLY A 219 -13.92 -9.42 -5.92
C GLY A 219 -12.84 -9.87 -4.95
N ILE A 220 -11.80 -10.56 -5.42
CA ILE A 220 -10.70 -11.08 -4.60
C ILE A 220 -9.46 -10.24 -4.84
N TYR A 221 -8.95 -9.61 -3.77
CA TYR A 221 -7.80 -8.73 -3.83
C TYR A 221 -6.61 -9.35 -3.11
N ILE A 222 -5.50 -9.50 -3.83
CA ILE A 222 -4.20 -9.94 -3.30
C ILE A 222 -3.19 -8.79 -3.20
N LYS A 223 -3.51 -7.63 -3.81
CA LYS A 223 -2.79 -6.37 -3.66
C LYS A 223 -3.75 -5.17 -3.76
N PRO A 224 -3.33 -3.95 -3.34
CA PRO A 224 -4.17 -2.76 -3.39
C PRO A 224 -4.69 -2.41 -4.79
N LYS A 225 -5.75 -1.58 -4.85
CA LYS A 225 -6.32 -1.01 -6.08
C LYS A 225 -5.33 -0.19 -6.91
N CYS A 226 -4.28 0.34 -6.28
CA CYS A 226 -3.23 1.08 -6.95
C CYS A 226 -2.02 0.18 -7.19
N ARG A 227 -1.53 0.20 -8.44
CA ARG A 227 -0.28 -0.46 -8.81
C ARG A 227 0.89 0.44 -8.46
N SER A 228 1.79 -0.06 -7.61
CA SER A 228 3.11 0.53 -7.47
C SER A 228 4.00 0.05 -8.61
N ILE A 229 4.50 0.99 -9.43
CA ILE A 229 5.41 0.64 -10.53
C ILE A 229 6.73 0.07 -10.01
N THR A 230 7.20 0.49 -8.83
CA THR A 230 8.45 -0.04 -8.25
C THR A 230 8.34 -1.52 -7.91
N ASP A 231 7.15 -1.96 -7.49
CA ASP A 231 6.89 -3.35 -7.13
C ASP A 231 7.00 -4.27 -8.35
N VAL A 232 6.56 -3.82 -9.54
CA VAL A 232 6.65 -4.61 -10.78
C VAL A 232 7.94 -4.39 -11.56
N ALA A 233 8.53 -3.19 -11.50
CA ALA A 233 9.76 -2.83 -12.23
C ALA A 233 10.95 -3.72 -11.84
N TYR A 234 11.03 -4.11 -10.56
CA TYR A 234 12.05 -5.02 -10.08
C TYR A 234 12.03 -6.38 -10.80
N TYR A 235 10.84 -6.89 -11.13
CA TYR A 235 10.65 -8.19 -11.79
C TYR A 235 10.66 -8.08 -13.32
N ILE A 236 10.15 -6.99 -13.87
CA ILE A 236 10.17 -6.71 -15.32
C ILE A 236 11.59 -6.38 -15.80
N GLY A 237 12.44 -5.84 -14.92
CA GLY A 237 13.86 -5.59 -15.18
C GLY A 237 14.22 -4.12 -15.40
N SER A 238 13.24 -3.24 -15.56
CA SER A 238 13.45 -1.78 -15.51
C SER A 238 12.14 -1.04 -15.24
N TYR A 239 12.27 0.20 -14.78
CA TYR A 239 11.14 1.10 -14.56
C TYR A 239 10.47 1.45 -15.90
N GLU A 240 11.26 1.76 -16.92
CA GLU A 240 10.80 2.18 -18.24
C GLU A 240 10.00 1.08 -18.93
N LEU A 241 10.47 -0.18 -18.82
CA LEU A 241 9.76 -1.32 -19.39
C LEU A 241 8.47 -1.62 -18.63
N ALA A 242 8.48 -1.51 -17.30
CA ALA A 242 7.25 -1.64 -16.52
C ALA A 242 6.23 -0.56 -16.87
N GLN A 243 6.69 0.69 -17.02
CA GLN A 243 5.85 1.80 -17.43
C GLN A 243 5.25 1.58 -18.82
N HIS A 244 6.06 1.08 -19.77
CA HIS A 244 5.59 0.71 -21.10
C HIS A 244 4.44 -0.30 -21.02
N TYR A 245 4.64 -1.43 -20.34
CA TYR A 245 3.59 -2.45 -20.24
C TYR A 245 2.30 -1.92 -19.60
N ILE A 246 2.42 -1.13 -18.53
CA ILE A 246 1.27 -0.51 -17.86
C ILE A 246 0.49 0.39 -18.83
N TYR A 247 1.17 1.24 -19.59
CA TYR A 247 0.49 2.17 -20.52
C TYR A 247 -0.07 1.49 -21.77
N THR A 248 0.41 0.29 -22.11
CA THR A 248 -0.13 -0.50 -23.22
C THR A 248 -1.36 -1.35 -22.85
N LEU A 249 -1.75 -1.39 -21.57
CA LEU A 249 -2.95 -2.11 -21.15
C LEU A 249 -4.21 -1.56 -21.85
N PRO A 250 -5.17 -2.42 -22.22
CA PRO A 250 -6.41 -1.97 -22.84
C PRO A 250 -7.14 -0.98 -21.94
N SER A 251 -7.40 0.23 -22.45
CA SER A 251 -8.24 1.20 -21.75
C SER A 251 -9.70 0.74 -21.78
N HIS A 252 -10.11 -0.07 -20.81
CA HIS A 252 -11.52 -0.43 -20.66
C HIS A 252 -12.28 0.79 -20.16
N SER A 253 -13.12 1.35 -21.04
CA SER A 253 -14.12 2.42 -20.82
C SER A 253 -14.05 3.09 -19.45
N LYS A 254 -13.37 4.23 -19.40
CA LYS A 254 -13.44 5.18 -18.29
C LYS A 254 -14.90 5.60 -18.14
N SER A 255 -15.59 5.12 -17.10
CA SER A 255 -16.69 5.90 -16.55
C SER A 255 -16.07 7.19 -16.05
N ASP A 256 -16.36 8.25 -16.80
CA ASP A 256 -15.87 9.61 -16.65
C ASP A 256 -16.38 10.23 -15.33
N THR A 257 -15.88 9.76 -14.20
CA THR A 257 -15.95 10.50 -12.93
C THR A 257 -14.91 10.08 -11.89
N ASP A 258 -14.32 8.87 -11.95
CA ASP A 258 -13.27 8.44 -11.00
C ASP A 258 -11.85 8.38 -11.57
N GLN A 259 -11.68 8.66 -12.87
CA GLN A 259 -10.37 8.66 -13.54
C GLN A 259 -9.94 10.06 -14.03
N ARG A 260 -10.61 11.13 -13.59
CA ARG A 260 -10.18 12.52 -13.89
C ARG A 260 -9.28 13.16 -12.83
N ASN A 261 -8.95 12.46 -11.74
CA ASN A 261 -7.98 12.95 -10.76
C ASN A 261 -6.67 12.16 -10.67
N VAL A 262 -6.43 11.20 -11.57
CA VAL A 262 -5.24 10.35 -11.45
C VAL A 262 -4.65 10.05 -12.83
N TYR A 263 -3.54 10.76 -13.11
CA TYR A 263 -2.51 10.53 -14.13
C TYR A 263 -2.92 10.65 -15.62
N LYS A 264 -2.99 11.92 -16.09
CA LYS A 264 -2.26 12.26 -17.32
C LYS A 264 -0.78 11.94 -17.07
N SER A 265 -0.12 11.28 -18.01
CA SER A 265 1.33 11.15 -18.01
C SER A 265 1.98 12.52 -17.78
N VAL A 266 2.54 12.73 -16.60
CA VAL A 266 3.55 13.77 -16.38
C VAL A 266 4.58 13.15 -15.47
N GLU A 267 5.84 13.29 -15.86
CA GLU A 267 6.96 13.37 -14.92
C GLU A 267 6.45 14.03 -13.63
N ASN A 268 6.39 13.32 -12.48
CA ASN A 268 5.88 13.92 -11.24
C ASN A 268 6.74 15.14 -10.88
N ASN A 269 6.26 16.30 -11.28
CA ASN A 269 6.87 17.62 -11.15
C ASN A 269 6.14 18.42 -10.06
N THR A 270 5.49 17.72 -9.12
CA THR A 270 4.65 18.31 -8.08
C THR A 270 4.89 17.59 -6.75
N PHE A 271 4.90 18.35 -5.65
CA PHE A 271 4.91 17.90 -4.27
C PHE A 271 3.48 17.78 -3.72
N HIS A 272 3.31 16.99 -2.67
CA HIS A 272 2.13 16.95 -1.83
C HIS A 272 2.35 17.87 -0.62
N THR A 273 1.39 18.75 -0.34
CA THR A 273 1.42 19.58 0.88
C THR A 273 0.02 19.81 1.44
N GLY A 274 -0.08 19.82 2.77
CA GLY A 274 -1.28 20.21 3.50
C GLY A 274 -1.50 21.72 3.57
N SER A 275 -0.50 22.52 3.20
CA SER A 275 -0.60 23.98 3.19
C SER A 275 -1.66 24.48 2.19
N ASP A 276 -2.38 25.54 2.56
CA ASP A 276 -3.36 26.18 1.69
C ASP A 276 -2.68 27.06 0.62
N GLU A 277 -3.42 27.35 -0.45
CA GLU A 277 -2.94 28.14 -1.59
C GLU A 277 -2.56 29.58 -1.21
N GLY A 278 -3.24 30.17 -0.22
CA GLY A 278 -2.97 31.52 0.27
C GLY A 278 -1.61 31.61 0.96
N TYR A 279 -1.32 30.65 1.85
CA TYR A 279 0.01 30.50 2.45
C TYR A 279 1.10 30.31 1.39
N LEU A 280 0.89 29.39 0.44
CA LEU A 280 1.88 29.10 -0.60
C LEU A 280 2.13 30.30 -1.52
N THR A 281 1.10 31.10 -1.81
CA THR A 281 1.22 32.34 -2.59
C THR A 281 1.98 33.42 -1.82
N SER A 282 1.76 33.50 -0.50
CA SER A 282 2.54 34.39 0.39
C SER A 282 4.02 34.00 0.41
N VAL A 283 4.33 32.71 0.59
CA VAL A 283 5.70 32.18 0.51
C VAL A 283 6.34 32.50 -0.84
N PHE A 284 5.63 32.27 -1.95
CA PHE A 284 6.13 32.62 -3.29
C PHE A 284 6.50 34.09 -3.42
N SER A 285 5.61 34.98 -2.97
CA SER A 285 5.81 36.43 -3.07
C SER A 285 7.05 36.85 -2.29
N LYS A 286 7.20 36.36 -1.05
CA LYS A 286 8.39 36.59 -0.23
C LYS A 286 9.67 36.01 -0.85
N LEU A 287 9.64 34.80 -1.43
CA LEU A 287 10.78 34.20 -2.13
C LEU A 287 11.19 35.05 -3.34
N LYS A 288 10.22 35.58 -4.10
CA LYS A 288 10.46 36.42 -5.27
C LYS A 288 11.04 37.78 -4.87
N ASP A 289 10.45 38.44 -3.88
CA ASP A 289 10.88 39.74 -3.38
C ASP A 289 12.32 39.70 -2.81
N ASN A 290 12.65 38.60 -2.12
CA ASN A 290 13.98 38.37 -1.56
C ASN A 290 14.97 37.72 -2.55
N LYS A 291 14.60 37.59 -3.83
CA LYS A 291 15.45 37.10 -4.93
C LYS A 291 15.97 35.67 -4.70
N TYR A 292 15.16 34.81 -4.11
CA TYR A 292 15.45 33.37 -3.98
C TYR A 292 15.18 32.62 -5.29
N ILE A 293 14.23 33.10 -6.08
CA ILE A 293 13.82 32.55 -7.38
C ILE A 293 13.98 33.61 -8.48
N ASP A 294 14.03 33.16 -9.74
CA ASP A 294 14.13 34.05 -10.89
C ASP A 294 12.93 35.01 -11.01
N ALA A 295 13.18 36.25 -11.43
CA ALA A 295 12.15 37.28 -11.53
C ALA A 295 11.03 36.94 -12.52
N ASN A 296 11.31 36.12 -13.53
CA ASN A 296 10.35 35.70 -14.54
C ASN A 296 9.53 34.47 -14.10
N THR A 297 9.79 33.93 -12.91
CA THR A 297 9.00 32.82 -12.37
C THR A 297 7.57 33.28 -12.11
N ASP A 298 6.60 32.53 -12.62
CA ASP A 298 5.17 32.79 -12.39
C ASP A 298 4.64 32.01 -11.18
N VAL A 299 3.68 32.61 -10.46
CA VAL A 299 3.04 32.01 -9.28
C VAL A 299 2.30 30.73 -9.67
N SER A 300 1.74 30.66 -10.88
CA SER A 300 1.06 29.46 -11.39
C SER A 300 1.99 28.25 -11.46
N THR A 301 3.27 28.46 -11.82
CA THR A 301 4.30 27.40 -11.88
C THR A 301 4.67 26.92 -10.47
N TRP A 302 4.76 27.86 -9.51
CA TRP A 302 4.97 27.51 -8.11
C TRP A 302 3.80 26.73 -7.53
N LEU A 303 2.56 27.17 -7.74
CA LEU A 303 1.37 26.47 -7.25
C LEU A 303 1.20 25.10 -7.90
N TYR A 304 1.53 24.97 -9.18
CA TYR A 304 1.64 23.67 -9.85
C TYR A 304 2.65 22.75 -9.14
N ILE A 305 3.88 23.23 -8.91
CA ILE A 305 4.90 22.46 -8.18
C ILE A 305 4.43 22.08 -6.76
N CYS A 306 3.63 22.90 -6.09
CA CYS A 306 3.06 22.58 -4.78
C CYS A 306 1.81 21.69 -4.82
N GLY A 307 1.40 21.20 -6.00
CA GLY A 307 0.23 20.34 -6.16
C GLY A 307 -1.12 21.07 -6.05
N LYS A 308 -1.14 22.40 -6.20
CA LYS A 308 -2.34 23.26 -6.07
C LYS A 308 -2.74 23.96 -7.37
N GLY A 309 -2.06 23.70 -8.48
CA GLY A 309 -2.31 24.38 -9.76
C GLY A 309 -2.11 23.48 -10.96
N ASN A 310 -2.36 24.04 -12.15
CA ASN A 310 -2.10 23.42 -13.45
C ASN A 310 -1.36 24.43 -14.34
N VAL A 311 -0.39 23.97 -15.12
CA VAL A 311 0.32 24.78 -16.13
C VAL A 311 0.26 24.10 -17.51
N GLU A 312 0.17 24.89 -18.57
CA GLU A 312 0.19 24.38 -19.95
C GLU A 312 1.58 23.90 -20.37
N THR A 313 2.62 24.62 -19.92
CA THR A 313 4.02 24.25 -20.14
C THR A 313 4.78 24.37 -18.83
N PHE A 314 5.53 23.33 -18.48
CA PHE A 314 6.31 23.29 -17.26
C PHE A 314 7.75 23.74 -17.52
N THR A 315 8.21 24.73 -16.76
CA THR A 315 9.62 25.13 -16.73
C THR A 315 10.14 25.04 -15.29
N PRO A 316 11.27 24.34 -15.05
CA PRO A 316 11.85 24.27 -13.71
C PRO A 316 12.17 25.65 -13.14
N ILE A 317 11.86 25.86 -11.87
CA ILE A 317 12.17 27.12 -11.18
C ILE A 317 13.67 27.22 -10.96
N ASN A 318 14.26 28.32 -11.41
CA ASN A 318 15.66 28.61 -11.17
C ASN A 318 15.84 29.27 -9.78
N TRP A 319 16.38 28.50 -8.85
CA TRP A 319 16.82 28.92 -7.53
C TRP A 319 18.14 29.69 -7.62
N MET A 320 18.13 30.93 -7.15
CA MET A 320 19.23 31.88 -7.32
C MET A 320 20.23 31.85 -6.17
N ARG A 321 19.87 31.21 -5.04
CA ARG A 321 20.69 31.14 -3.82
C ARG A 321 21.47 29.83 -3.72
N LYS A 322 22.06 29.54 -2.55
CA LYS A 322 22.83 28.30 -2.35
C LYS A 322 21.89 27.10 -2.35
N GLN A 323 22.36 25.93 -2.82
CA GLN A 323 21.53 24.71 -2.81
C GLN A 323 21.16 24.25 -1.40
N GLN A 324 21.96 24.62 -0.40
CA GLN A 324 21.68 24.40 1.02
C GLN A 324 20.36 25.07 1.46
N GLU A 325 20.14 26.30 1.00
CA GLU A 325 18.93 27.08 1.30
C GLU A 325 17.70 26.44 0.62
N LEU A 326 17.86 25.95 -0.62
CA LEU A 326 16.82 25.16 -1.30
C LEU A 326 16.51 23.88 -0.53
N ALA A 327 17.54 23.18 -0.02
CA ALA A 327 17.35 21.96 0.77
C ALA A 327 16.50 22.21 2.00
N TYR A 328 16.75 23.30 2.71
CA TYR A 328 15.97 23.70 3.87
C TYR A 328 14.53 24.03 3.52
N LEU A 329 14.30 24.81 2.46
CA LEU A 329 12.96 25.15 2.00
C LEU A 329 12.12 23.90 1.69
N ILE A 330 12.69 22.97 0.92
CA ILE A 330 11.99 21.74 0.52
C ILE A 330 11.70 20.86 1.73
N ASP A 331 12.66 20.69 2.64
CA ASP A 331 12.45 19.91 3.86
C ASP A 331 11.34 20.50 4.73
N ALA A 332 11.34 21.83 4.89
CA ALA A 332 10.36 22.53 5.72
C ALA A 332 8.93 22.50 5.16
N LEU A 333 8.76 22.51 3.83
CA LEU A 333 7.44 22.51 3.20
C LEU A 333 6.91 21.11 2.89
N PHE A 334 7.79 20.15 2.61
CA PHE A 334 7.44 18.86 2.02
C PHE A 334 8.10 17.63 2.68
N GLY A 335 9.01 17.83 3.64
CA GLY A 335 9.80 16.75 4.23
C GLY A 335 8.98 15.70 5.00
N ASP A 336 7.82 16.10 5.51
CA ASP A 336 6.90 15.23 6.26
C ASP A 336 5.78 14.63 5.38
N THR A 337 5.60 15.12 4.15
CA THR A 337 4.47 14.76 3.28
C THR A 337 4.86 13.88 2.11
N ASP A 338 6.08 14.02 1.59
CA ASP A 338 6.56 13.26 0.44
C ASP A 338 7.73 12.35 0.83
N ARG A 339 7.72 11.09 0.36
CA ARG A 339 8.88 10.18 0.51
C ARG A 339 9.96 10.38 -0.57
N TYR A 340 9.59 11.02 -1.68
CA TYR A 340 10.40 11.17 -2.90
C TYR A 340 10.70 12.64 -3.25
N PHE A 341 10.60 13.54 -2.28
CA PHE A 341 10.75 14.99 -2.51
C PHE A 341 12.10 15.37 -3.14
N TRP A 342 13.17 14.59 -2.95
CA TRP A 342 14.45 14.84 -3.61
C TRP A 342 14.42 14.61 -5.12
N GLU A 343 13.73 13.58 -5.57
CA GLU A 343 13.57 13.27 -7.00
C GLU A 343 12.70 14.32 -7.68
N ILE A 344 11.63 14.77 -7.00
CA ILE A 344 10.80 15.88 -7.45
C ILE A 344 11.65 17.16 -7.53
N THR A 345 12.43 17.47 -6.48
CA THR A 345 13.31 18.64 -6.43
C THR A 345 14.27 18.72 -7.61
N GLN A 346 14.89 17.60 -8.01
CA GLN A 346 15.81 17.58 -9.15
C GLN A 346 15.12 17.86 -10.48
N LYS A 347 13.85 17.47 -10.62
CA LYS A 347 13.07 17.74 -11.83
C LYS A 347 12.65 19.20 -11.88
N VAL A 348 12.13 19.72 -10.76
CA VAL A 348 11.39 20.97 -10.73
C VAL A 348 12.20 22.20 -10.38
N PHE A 349 13.42 22.03 -9.86
CA PHE A 349 14.33 23.13 -9.59
C PHE A 349 15.63 23.04 -10.40
N ARG A 350 16.23 24.19 -10.63
CA ARG A 350 17.63 24.36 -11.01
C ARG A 350 18.28 25.29 -9.99
N VAL A 351 19.50 25.01 -9.54
CA VAL A 351 20.29 25.94 -8.72
C VAL A 351 21.26 26.65 -9.63
N LYS A 352 21.04 27.96 -9.85
CA LYS A 352 21.82 28.79 -10.77
C LYS A 352 21.99 28.12 -12.15
N GLY A 353 20.88 27.60 -12.68
CA GLY A 353 20.79 26.93 -13.97
C GLY A 353 21.25 25.47 -14.01
N ARG A 354 21.73 24.90 -12.91
CA ARG A 354 22.22 23.49 -12.85
C ARG A 354 21.28 22.59 -12.06
N THR A 355 21.26 21.31 -12.39
CA THR A 355 20.51 20.30 -11.61
C THR A 355 21.04 20.25 -10.17
N PRO A 356 20.17 20.30 -9.14
CA PRO A 356 20.58 20.21 -7.75
C PRO A 356 21.28 18.88 -7.41
N ASN A 357 22.32 18.93 -6.56
CA ASN A 357 22.97 17.73 -6.04
C ASN A 357 22.29 17.31 -4.73
N THR A 358 21.39 16.33 -4.82
CA THR A 358 20.54 15.90 -3.69
C THR A 358 21.33 15.20 -2.58
N ASP A 359 22.45 14.54 -2.89
CA ASP A 359 23.31 13.94 -1.86
C ASP A 359 23.95 15.00 -0.97
N SER A 360 24.39 16.11 -1.58
CA SER A 360 24.90 17.27 -0.83
C SER A 360 23.80 17.94 0.01
N MET A 361 22.56 17.98 -0.50
CA MET A 361 21.41 18.56 0.21
C MET A 361 21.01 17.71 1.42
N LYS A 362 20.93 16.38 1.26
CA LYS A 362 20.69 15.42 2.35
C LYS A 362 21.76 15.50 3.43
N SER A 363 23.04 15.55 3.04
CA SER A 363 24.16 15.69 3.98
C SER A 363 24.06 16.99 4.78
N PHE A 364 23.66 18.09 4.14
CA PHE A 364 23.46 19.37 4.80
C PHE A 364 22.31 19.34 5.82
N LEU A 365 21.14 18.80 5.46
CA LEU A 365 20.00 18.69 6.37
C LEU A 365 20.29 17.78 7.57
N SER A 366 21.02 16.68 7.35
CA SER A 366 21.49 15.83 8.45
C SER A 366 22.31 16.62 9.48
N LYS A 367 23.16 17.56 9.04
CA LYS A 367 23.91 18.45 9.94
C LYS A 367 23.02 19.44 10.69
N ILE A 368 21.98 19.98 10.04
CA ILE A 368 21.02 20.88 10.69
C ILE A 368 20.23 20.15 11.77
N ARG A 369 19.67 18.97 11.44
CA ARG A 369 18.85 18.15 12.35
C ARG A 369 19.64 17.70 13.58
N ASN A 370 20.94 17.47 13.42
CA ASN A 370 21.85 17.09 14.51
C ASN A 370 22.50 18.28 15.24
N ASN A 371 21.97 19.51 15.08
CA ASN A 371 22.45 20.71 15.78
C ASN A 371 23.97 20.96 15.68
N TRP A 372 24.53 20.80 14.48
CA TRP A 372 25.94 21.08 14.23
C TRP A 372 26.26 22.58 14.38
N LYS A 373 27.47 22.90 14.89
CA LYS A 373 27.84 24.20 15.50
C LYS A 373 27.78 25.44 14.58
N ASP A 374 27.88 25.25 13.26
CA ASP A 374 27.92 26.36 12.29
C ASP A 374 26.72 26.29 11.34
N LYS A 375 25.54 26.72 11.81
CA LYS A 375 24.37 26.88 10.94
C LYS A 375 24.56 28.18 10.12
N PRO A 376 24.39 28.15 8.79
CA PRO A 376 24.44 29.38 7.99
C PRO A 376 23.35 30.36 8.43
N ASP A 377 23.71 31.62 8.68
CA ASP A 377 22.81 32.70 9.09
C ASP A 377 21.63 32.87 8.09
N GLU A 378 21.86 32.52 6.82
CA GLU A 378 20.87 32.60 5.74
C GLU A 378 19.67 31.64 5.92
N ILE A 379 19.76 30.64 6.79
CA ILE A 379 18.59 29.79 7.15
C ILE A 379 17.57 30.59 7.97
N ASP A 380 18.03 31.51 8.81
CA ASP A 380 17.12 32.27 9.68
C ASP A 380 16.25 33.24 8.86
N GLU A 381 16.78 33.79 7.76
CA GLU A 381 15.98 34.53 6.77
C GLU A 381 14.88 33.66 6.15
N LEU A 382 15.19 32.42 5.77
CA LEU A 382 14.20 31.48 5.23
C LEU A 382 13.14 31.08 6.26
N LYS A 383 13.50 30.97 7.54
CA LYS A 383 12.52 30.73 8.61
C LYS A 383 11.52 31.87 8.71
N GLU A 384 11.96 33.13 8.60
CA GLU A 384 11.06 34.29 8.60
C GLU A 384 10.15 34.33 7.35
N ILE A 385 10.67 33.88 6.21
CA ILE A 385 9.84 33.72 5.00
C ILE A 385 8.73 32.69 5.22
N LEU A 386 9.05 31.56 5.86
CA LEU A 386 8.14 30.45 6.11
C LEU A 386 7.20 30.65 7.30
N ARG A 387 7.49 31.62 8.18
CA ARG A 387 6.58 32.10 9.21
C ARG A 387 5.46 32.92 8.54
N ALA A 388 4.24 32.41 8.61
CA ALA A 388 3.01 33.15 8.33
C ALA A 388 2.22 33.28 9.62
#